data_AF-A0ABD2JX92-F1
#
_entry.id   AF-A0ABD2JX92-F1
#
_cell.length_a   1.000
_cell.length_b   1.000
_cell.length_c   1.000
_cell.angle_alpha   90.00
_cell.angle_beta   90.00
_cell.angle_gamma   90.00
#
_symmetry.space_group_name_H-M   'P 1'
#
loop_
_entity.id
_entity.type
_entity.pdbx_description
1 polymer ?
#
loop_
_entity_poly.entity_id
_entity_poly.type
_entity_poly.pdbx_seq_one_letter_code
_entity_poly.pdbx_strand_id
1 'polypeptide(L)'
;MEIEKVSEFSREIIWSERKSETVHVKGFPLRIWAQINPKNESNYNEKCLGISLLCDVPKKDKKWSCKCSVTLRIVSQKCDVADFKFEFDDDVFDNKMNSWGYKFISFAELMDPEKGFYNKSEDKVTLAIDVTVKEAKTEDK
;
A
#
# COMPACT_ATOMS: atom_id res chain seq x y z
N MET A 1 -9.23 1.02 0.61
CA MET A 1 -9.20 -0.30 1.28
C MET A 1 -9.29 -0.06 2.77
N GLU A 2 -10.03 -0.89 3.50
CA GLU A 2 -9.97 -0.90 4.96
C GLU A 2 -9.17 -2.13 5.41
N ILE A 3 -8.29 -1.93 6.39
CA ILE A 3 -7.70 -3.02 7.16
C ILE A 3 -8.54 -3.13 8.42
N GLU A 4 -9.29 -4.21 8.55
CA GLU A 4 -10.02 -4.56 9.77
C GLU A 4 -9.13 -5.35 10.73
N LYS A 5 -9.52 -5.37 12.00
CA LYS A 5 -8.82 -6.09 13.08
C LYS A 5 -7.34 -5.70 13.15
N VAL A 6 -7.04 -4.42 13.06
CA VAL A 6 -5.66 -3.90 13.04
C VAL A 6 -4.88 -4.31 14.29
N SER A 7 -5.56 -4.41 15.42
CA SER A 7 -4.99 -4.89 16.67
C SER A 7 -4.54 -6.35 16.60
N GLU A 8 -5.19 -7.20 15.80
CA GLU A 8 -4.76 -8.58 15.52
C GLU A 8 -3.67 -8.58 14.44
N PHE A 9 -3.91 -7.87 13.33
CA PHE A 9 -2.98 -7.78 12.20
C PHE A 9 -1.58 -7.36 12.68
N SER A 10 -1.47 -6.31 13.49
CA SER A 10 -0.18 -5.82 14.02
C SER A 10 0.65 -6.85 14.80
N ARG A 11 0.01 -7.92 15.31
CA ARG A 11 0.66 -9.01 16.04
C ARG A 11 1.09 -10.18 15.14
N GLU A 12 0.60 -10.25 13.91
CA GLU A 12 0.99 -11.26 12.94
C GLU A 12 2.49 -11.21 12.60
N ILE A 13 3.00 -12.27 11.99
CA ILE A 13 4.40 -12.36 11.58
C ILE A 13 4.73 -11.27 10.55
N ILE A 14 6.01 -10.92 10.48
CA ILE A 14 6.49 -10.00 9.44
C ILE A 14 6.23 -10.62 8.07
N TRP A 15 5.93 -9.75 7.11
CA TRP A 15 5.50 -10.05 5.74
C TRP A 15 4.07 -10.58 5.62
N SER A 16 3.33 -10.71 6.74
CA SER A 16 1.87 -10.83 6.68
C SER A 16 1.29 -9.69 5.84
N GLU A 17 0.37 -10.04 4.96
CA GLU A 17 -0.16 -9.13 3.95
C GLU A 17 -1.69 -9.06 3.96
N ARG A 18 -2.19 -7.93 3.46
CA ARG A 18 -3.57 -7.74 3.05
C ARG A 18 -3.56 -7.02 1.70
N LYS A 19 -4.44 -7.41 0.79
CA LYS A 19 -4.57 -6.80 -0.54
C LYS A 19 -5.99 -6.28 -0.72
N SER A 20 -6.12 -5.16 -1.40
CA SER A 20 -7.42 -4.67 -1.81
C SER A 20 -8.01 -5.52 -2.93
N GLU A 21 -9.29 -5.27 -3.21
CA GLU A 21 -9.88 -5.59 -4.49
C GLU A 21 -9.09 -4.96 -5.65
N THR A 22 -9.21 -5.58 -6.83
CA THR A 22 -8.54 -5.11 -8.04
C THR A 22 -9.30 -3.97 -8.68
N VAL A 23 -8.58 -2.91 -9.02
CA VAL A 23 -9.10 -1.81 -9.84
C VAL A 23 -8.34 -1.79 -11.16
N HIS A 24 -9.07 -1.73 -12.28
CA HIS A 24 -8.45 -1.67 -13.59
C HIS A 24 -8.29 -0.22 -14.03
N VAL A 25 -7.04 0.22 -14.22
CA VAL A 25 -6.73 1.57 -14.72
C VAL A 25 -5.96 1.43 -16.02
N LYS A 26 -6.52 1.96 -17.12
CA LYS A 26 -5.98 1.80 -18.49
C LYS A 26 -5.65 0.34 -18.84
N GLY A 27 -6.48 -0.61 -18.38
CA GLY A 27 -6.30 -2.05 -18.63
C GLY A 27 -5.34 -2.77 -17.70
N PHE A 28 -4.67 -2.07 -16.77
CA PHE A 28 -3.78 -2.70 -15.78
C PHE A 28 -4.51 -2.99 -14.47
N PRO A 29 -4.40 -4.23 -13.94
CA PRO A 29 -4.98 -4.61 -12.65
C PRO A 29 -4.13 -4.07 -11.49
N LEU A 30 -4.62 -3.04 -10.82
CA LEU A 30 -3.94 -2.38 -9.71
C LEU A 30 -4.60 -2.76 -8.38
N ARG A 31 -3.78 -2.90 -7.34
CA ARG A 31 -4.22 -3.18 -5.96
C ARG A 31 -3.39 -2.38 -4.96
N ILE A 32 -4.02 -2.04 -3.84
CA ILE A 32 -3.29 -1.66 -2.62
C ILE A 32 -2.75 -2.95 -2.02
N TRP A 33 -1.46 -2.98 -1.71
CA TRP A 33 -0.81 -4.06 -1.00
C TRP A 33 -0.27 -3.55 0.33
N ALA A 34 -0.91 -3.95 1.42
CA ALA A 34 -0.51 -3.62 2.77
C ALA A 34 0.28 -4.78 3.37
N GLN A 35 1.42 -4.50 3.99
CA GLN A 35 2.32 -5.51 4.55
C GLN A 35 2.84 -5.10 5.91
N ILE A 36 3.10 -6.08 6.76
CA ILE A 36 3.84 -5.90 8.01
C ILE A 36 5.31 -5.96 7.68
N ASN A 37 6.02 -4.85 7.85
CA ASN A 37 7.44 -4.75 7.57
C ASN A 37 8.23 -4.52 8.85
N PRO A 38 9.50 -4.94 8.91
CA PRO A 38 10.38 -4.49 9.98
C PRO A 38 10.64 -2.99 9.81
N LYS A 39 10.55 -2.22 10.89
CA LYS A 39 10.83 -0.77 10.87
C LYS A 39 12.26 -0.50 10.43
N ASN A 40 13.20 -1.32 10.89
CA ASN A 40 14.60 -1.31 10.46
C ASN A 40 15.03 -2.71 10.03
N GLU A 41 15.85 -2.81 8.98
CA GLU A 41 16.40 -4.07 8.49
C GLU A 41 17.28 -4.79 9.53
N SER A 42 17.82 -4.05 10.50
CA SER A 42 18.61 -4.62 11.61
C SER A 42 17.77 -5.03 12.82
N ASN A 43 16.50 -4.61 12.93
CA ASN A 43 15.65 -4.87 14.08
C ASN A 43 14.22 -5.28 13.66
N TYR A 44 13.96 -6.58 13.72
CA TYR A 44 12.67 -7.19 13.39
C TYR A 44 11.67 -7.17 14.55
N ASN A 45 12.03 -6.62 15.72
CA ASN A 45 11.09 -6.56 16.84
C ASN A 45 10.08 -5.42 16.68
N GLU A 46 10.44 -4.36 15.97
CA GLU A 46 9.55 -3.24 15.71
C GLU A 46 8.90 -3.37 14.33
N LYS A 47 7.58 -3.47 14.31
CA LYS A 47 6.78 -3.68 13.11
C LYS A 47 6.15 -2.37 12.65
N CYS A 48 6.10 -2.18 11.34
CA CYS A 48 5.47 -1.04 10.69
C CYS A 48 4.51 -1.50 9.60
N LEU A 49 3.52 -0.66 9.31
CA LEU A 49 2.64 -0.83 8.17
C LEU A 49 3.35 -0.30 6.92
N GLY A 50 3.63 -1.19 5.97
CA GLY A 50 4.02 -0.83 4.61
C GLY A 50 2.81 -0.78 3.69
N ILE A 51 2.83 0.15 2.75
CA ILE A 51 1.81 0.29 1.71
C ILE A 51 2.53 0.39 0.38
N SER A 52 2.09 -0.43 -0.58
CA SER A 52 2.60 -0.43 -1.94
C SER A 52 1.45 -0.42 -2.94
N LEU A 53 1.68 0.19 -4.10
CA LEU A 53 0.89 -0.10 -5.28
C LEU A 53 1.41 -1.41 -5.88
N LEU A 54 0.51 -2.37 -6.11
CA LEU A 54 0.81 -3.62 -6.80
C LEU A 54 0.11 -3.62 -8.15
N CYS A 55 0.87 -3.79 -9.22
CA CYS A 55 0.39 -4.09 -10.55
C CYS A 55 0.31 -5.61 -10.72
N ASP A 56 -0.87 -6.16 -10.48
CA ASP A 56 -1.13 -7.61 -10.37
C ASP A 56 -1.40 -8.26 -11.73
N VAL A 57 -0.55 -7.95 -12.72
CA VAL A 57 -0.65 -8.56 -14.05
C VAL A 57 -0.29 -10.04 -13.92
N PRO A 58 -1.17 -10.97 -14.33
CA PRO A 58 -0.88 -12.39 -14.25
C PRO A 58 0.42 -12.72 -14.98
N LYS A 59 1.30 -13.50 -14.34
CA LYS A 59 2.54 -13.97 -14.96
C LYS A 59 2.18 -14.80 -16.20
N LYS A 60 2.28 -14.17 -17.37
CA LYS A 60 2.20 -14.76 -18.71
C LYS A 60 3.44 -14.33 -19.47
N ASP A 61 3.76 -14.98 -20.59
CA ASP A 61 4.89 -14.62 -21.45
C ASP A 61 4.76 -13.25 -22.16
N LYS A 62 3.78 -12.43 -21.77
CA LYS A 62 3.57 -11.09 -22.31
C LYS A 62 4.44 -10.10 -21.57
N LYS A 63 5.21 -9.31 -22.32
CA LYS A 63 5.91 -8.15 -21.77
C LYS A 63 4.90 -7.04 -21.55
N TRP A 64 5.01 -6.39 -20.41
CA TRP A 64 4.17 -5.24 -20.10
C TRP A 64 4.97 -4.20 -19.33
N SER A 65 4.56 -2.95 -19.48
CA SER A 65 5.03 -1.87 -18.62
C SER A 65 3.91 -0.87 -18.35
N CYS A 66 3.90 -0.33 -17.15
CA CYS A 66 2.94 0.67 -16.70
C CYS A 66 3.68 1.76 -15.93
N LYS A 67 3.78 2.96 -16.51
CA LYS A 67 4.41 4.13 -15.88
C LYS A 67 3.35 4.93 -15.12
N CYS A 68 3.54 5.13 -13.82
CA CYS A 68 2.55 5.77 -12.95
C CYS A 68 3.13 6.88 -12.09
N SER A 69 2.29 7.86 -11.75
CA SER A 69 2.45 8.71 -10.56
C SER A 69 1.44 8.30 -9.51
N VAL A 70 1.84 8.25 -8.25
CA VAL A 70 1.06 7.65 -7.17
C VAL A 70 1.15 8.48 -5.90
N THR A 71 0.01 8.75 -5.27
CA THR A 71 -0.07 9.22 -3.88
C THR A 71 -0.66 8.11 -3.02
N LEU A 72 0.16 7.52 -2.16
CA LEU A 72 -0.25 6.57 -1.13
C LEU A 72 -0.72 7.34 0.11
N ARG A 73 -1.81 6.89 0.77
CA ARG A 73 -2.37 7.55 1.95
C ARG A 73 -2.83 6.59 3.04
N ILE A 74 -2.58 6.99 4.29
CA ILE A 74 -3.35 6.56 5.46
C ILE A 74 -4.34 7.68 5.75
N VAL A 75 -5.63 7.39 5.61
CA VAL A 75 -6.70 8.38 5.74
C VAL A 75 -6.93 8.67 7.21
N SER A 76 -6.89 9.95 7.56
CA SER A 76 -7.18 10.40 8.92
C SER A 76 -8.64 10.13 9.29
N GLN A 77 -8.86 9.74 10.55
CA GLN A 77 -10.17 9.54 11.15
C GLN A 77 -10.64 10.78 11.94
N LYS A 78 -9.80 11.83 12.03
CA LYS A 78 -10.11 13.11 12.69
C LYS A 78 -10.18 14.23 11.64
N CYS A 79 -11.22 15.06 11.71
CA CYS A 79 -11.45 16.15 10.73
C CYS A 79 -10.29 17.16 10.66
N ASP A 80 -9.60 17.40 11.78
CA ASP A 80 -8.51 18.39 11.88
C ASP A 80 -7.11 17.79 11.67
N VAL A 81 -7.02 16.48 11.38
CA VAL A 81 -5.75 15.81 11.10
C VAL A 81 -5.72 15.46 9.62
N ALA A 82 -4.64 15.86 8.94
CA ALA A 82 -4.43 15.52 7.54
C ALA A 82 -4.01 14.05 7.38
N ASP A 83 -4.30 13.48 6.22
CA ASP A 83 -3.80 12.15 5.84
C ASP A 83 -2.27 12.08 5.92
N PHE A 84 -1.74 10.93 6.34
CA PHE A 84 -0.33 10.63 6.09
C PHE A 84 -0.18 10.27 4.63
N LYS A 85 0.59 11.06 3.87
CA LYS A 85 0.82 10.83 2.43
C LYS A 85 2.28 10.48 2.13
N PHE A 86 2.47 9.63 1.12
CA PHE A 86 3.76 9.41 0.45
C PHE A 86 3.52 9.41 -1.05
N GLU A 87 4.37 10.11 -1.78
CA GLU A 87 4.22 10.31 -3.23
C GLU A 87 5.45 9.83 -3.96
N PHE A 88 5.22 9.20 -5.11
CA PHE A 88 6.26 8.82 -6.04
C PHE A 88 5.77 9.01 -7.47
N ASP A 89 6.69 9.41 -8.33
CA ASP A 89 6.38 9.90 -9.67
C ASP A 89 7.19 9.14 -10.71
N ASP A 90 6.55 8.90 -11.85
CA ASP A 90 7.20 8.34 -13.04
C ASP A 90 7.79 6.94 -12.86
N ASP A 91 7.40 6.22 -11.81
CA ASP A 91 7.81 4.83 -11.57
C ASP A 91 7.21 3.88 -12.61
N VAL A 92 8.07 2.97 -13.08
CA VAL A 92 7.72 1.98 -14.10
C VAL A 92 7.54 0.63 -13.46
N PHE A 93 6.31 0.11 -13.53
CA PHE A 93 5.98 -1.24 -13.15
C PHE A 93 6.13 -2.16 -14.36
N ASP A 94 6.78 -3.29 -14.19
CA ASP A 94 6.96 -4.31 -15.24
C ASP A 94 7.08 -5.72 -14.65
N ASN A 95 7.43 -6.71 -15.48
CA ASN A 95 7.61 -8.09 -15.06
C ASN A 95 8.70 -8.29 -13.97
N LYS A 96 9.64 -7.35 -13.79
CA LYS A 96 10.73 -7.41 -12.79
C LYS A 96 10.35 -6.70 -11.50
N MET A 97 9.73 -5.53 -11.62
CA MET A 97 9.29 -4.72 -10.49
C MET A 97 7.81 -4.40 -10.63
N ASN A 98 6.96 -5.31 -10.15
CA ASN A 98 5.51 -5.17 -10.27
C ASN A 98 4.86 -4.48 -9.06
N SER A 99 5.65 -4.06 -8.07
CA SER A 99 5.18 -3.32 -6.91
C SER A 99 6.22 -2.33 -6.43
N TRP A 100 5.74 -1.22 -5.87
CA TRP A 100 6.56 -0.16 -5.29
C TRP A 100 5.77 0.58 -4.22
N GLY A 101 6.44 1.02 -3.17
CA GLY A 101 5.77 1.57 -2.00
C GLY A 101 6.70 2.06 -0.90
N TYR A 102 6.12 2.26 0.29
CA TYR A 102 6.80 2.87 1.41
C TYR A 102 6.45 2.19 2.74
N LYS A 103 7.41 2.17 3.67
CA LYS A 103 7.20 1.79 5.07
C LYS A 103 6.71 3.02 5.82
N PHE A 104 5.40 3.14 6.02
CA PHE A 104 4.77 4.38 6.50
C PHE A 104 5.05 4.69 7.97
N ILE A 105 4.56 3.83 8.85
CA ILE A 105 4.41 4.17 10.27
C ILE A 105 4.48 2.89 11.11
N SER A 106 5.07 2.98 12.30
CA SER A 106 5.07 1.86 13.24
C SER A 106 3.63 1.54 13.67
N PHE A 107 3.32 0.28 14.00
CA PHE A 107 1.98 -0.07 14.50
C PHE A 107 1.66 0.62 15.83
N ALA A 108 2.66 0.88 16.66
CA ALA A 108 2.51 1.65 17.89
C ALA A 108 2.06 3.09 17.62
N GLU A 109 2.71 3.76 16.66
CA GLU A 109 2.32 5.12 16.25
C GLU A 109 1.00 5.12 15.47
N LEU A 110 0.72 4.10 14.64
CA LEU A 110 -0.53 3.99 13.89
C LEU A 110 -1.75 3.94 14.81
N MET A 111 -1.65 3.17 15.89
CA MET A 111 -2.73 2.95 16.87
C MET A 111 -2.74 3.97 18.00
N ASP A 112 -1.82 4.94 18.01
CA ASP A 112 -1.82 6.04 18.96
C ASP A 112 -3.07 6.93 18.74
N PRO A 113 -3.97 7.05 19.74
CA PRO A 113 -5.17 7.87 19.63
C PRO A 113 -4.88 9.33 19.26
N GLU A 114 -3.71 9.86 19.60
CA GLU A 114 -3.35 11.24 19.29
C GLU A 114 -3.11 11.44 17.79
N LYS A 115 -2.56 10.42 17.11
CA LYS A 115 -2.24 10.46 15.66
C LYS A 115 -3.47 10.46 14.76
N GLY A 116 -4.58 9.89 15.22
CA GLY A 116 -5.87 9.98 14.52
C GLY A 116 -6.02 9.12 13.26
N PHE A 117 -5.11 8.18 12.98
CA PHE A 117 -5.18 7.31 11.80
C PHE A 117 -5.96 6.01 12.02
N TYR A 118 -6.12 5.60 13.28
CA TYR A 118 -6.76 4.36 13.68
C TYR A 118 -8.12 4.62 14.31
N ASN A 119 -9.16 3.98 13.77
CA ASN A 119 -10.48 3.96 14.38
C ASN A 119 -10.56 2.81 15.38
N LYS A 120 -10.40 3.14 16.66
CA LYS A 120 -10.35 2.17 17.77
C LYS A 120 -11.68 1.44 18.01
N SER A 121 -12.83 2.10 17.77
CA SER A 121 -14.14 1.47 17.97
C SER A 121 -14.43 0.36 16.96
N GLU A 122 -13.92 0.49 15.74
CA GLU A 122 -14.09 -0.48 14.66
C GLU A 122 -12.86 -1.36 14.44
N ASP A 123 -11.78 -1.13 15.21
CA ASP A 123 -10.47 -1.74 15.03
C ASP A 123 -9.97 -1.69 13.57
N LYS A 124 -10.06 -0.50 12.94
CA LYS A 124 -9.77 -0.33 11.51
C LYS A 124 -8.86 0.83 11.15
N VAL A 125 -8.19 0.69 10.01
CA VAL A 125 -7.46 1.76 9.32
C VAL A 125 -7.91 1.83 7.87
N THR A 126 -8.12 3.04 7.35
CA THR A 126 -8.48 3.26 5.94
C THR A 126 -7.26 3.68 5.14
N LEU A 127 -6.97 2.93 4.07
CA LEU A 127 -5.91 3.19 3.11
C LEU A 127 -6.50 3.67 1.78
N ALA A 128 -5.87 4.66 1.18
CA ALA A 128 -6.22 5.17 -0.14
C ALA A 128 -4.98 5.29 -1.03
N ILE A 129 -5.19 5.14 -2.34
CA ILE A 129 -4.17 5.40 -3.35
C ILE A 129 -4.84 6.22 -4.46
N ASP A 130 -4.23 7.35 -4.82
CA ASP A 130 -4.50 8.02 -6.07
C ASP A 130 -3.43 7.63 -7.08
N VAL A 131 -3.83 7.19 -8.27
CA VAL A 131 -2.91 6.74 -9.32
C VAL A 131 -3.22 7.42 -10.64
N THR A 132 -2.18 7.95 -11.28
CA THR A 132 -2.22 8.47 -12.65
C THR A 132 -1.30 7.62 -13.52
N VAL A 133 -1.90 6.81 -14.40
CA VAL A 133 -1.14 6.05 -15.41
C VAL A 133 -0.75 7.00 -16.54
N LYS A 134 0.55 7.24 -16.70
CA LYS A 134 1.12 8.11 -17.75
C LYS A 134 1.33 7.35 -19.05
N GLU A 135 1.87 6.13 -18.97
CA GLU A 135 2.15 5.28 -20.12
C GLU A 135 1.84 3.83 -19.79
N ALA A 136 1.29 3.09 -20.75
CA ALA A 136 0.84 1.72 -20.57
C ALA A 136 1.11 0.94 -21.86
N LYS A 137 1.86 -0.16 -21.78
CA LYS A 137 2.24 -0.99 -22.92
C LYS A 137 2.04 -2.47 -22.59
N THR A 138 1.49 -3.19 -23.55
CA THR A 138 1.44 -4.66 -23.55
C THR A 138 1.88 -5.14 -24.92
N GLU A 139 2.90 -5.99 -24.97
CA GLU A 139 3.33 -6.63 -26.22
C GLU A 139 2.69 -8.02 -26.29
N ASP A 140 1.83 -8.21 -27.30
CA ASP A 140 1.42 -9.54 -27.71
C ASP A 140 2.57 -10.17 -28.52
N LYS A 141 2.89 -11.43 -28.21
CA LYS A 141 3.89 -12.22 -28.93
C LYS A 141 3.52 -12.41 -30.40
#